data_AF-N6X101-F1
#
_entry.id   AF-N6X101-F1
#
_cell.length_a   1.000
_cell.length_b   1.000
_cell.length_c   1.000
_cell.angle_alpha   90.00
_cell.angle_beta   90.00
_cell.angle_gamma   90.00
#
_symmetry.space_group_name_H-M   'P 1'
#
loop_
_entity.id
_entity.type
_entity.pdbx_description
1 polymer ?
#
loop_
_entity_poly.entity_id
_entity_poly.type
_entity_poly.pdbx_seq_one_letter_code
_entity_poly.pdbx_strand_id
1 'polypeptide(L)' 'MLPAGLEPEPLYPEGLRHGFAIALLTGARPIPLTVLRDLLGHTDIKTTEIYLQAVGREKRDMVMQAWE' A
#
# COMPACT_ATOMS: atom_id res chain seq x y z
N MET A 1 2.45 -19.03 -15.79
CA MET A 1 1.89 -17.71 -15.45
C MET A 1 0.43 -17.84 -15.09
N LEU A 2 0.07 -17.35 -13.90
CA LEU A 2 -1.31 -17.11 -13.52
C LEU A 2 -1.88 -15.95 -14.36
N PRO A 3 -3.22 -15.80 -14.46
CA PRO A 3 -3.84 -14.59 -14.98
C PRO A 3 -3.23 -13.35 -14.29
N ALA A 4 -3.02 -12.26 -15.03
CA ALA A 4 -2.23 -11.08 -14.64
C ALA A 4 -0.69 -11.22 -14.70
N GLY A 5 -0.16 -12.29 -15.31
CA GLY A 5 1.29 -12.42 -15.56
C GLY A 5 2.11 -12.70 -14.30
N LEU A 6 1.47 -13.24 -13.26
CA LEU A 6 2.13 -13.61 -12.01
C LEU A 6 2.78 -14.98 -12.15
N GLU A 7 3.97 -15.13 -11.59
CA GLU A 7 4.59 -16.44 -11.40
C GLU A 7 3.78 -17.25 -10.38
N PRO A 8 3.73 -18.59 -10.50
CA PRO A 8 2.93 -19.46 -9.64
C PRO A 8 3.51 -19.62 -8.22
N GLU A 9 4.39 -18.71 -7.80
CA GLU A 9 4.83 -18.59 -6.41
C GLU A 9 3.59 -18.44 -5.50
N PRO A 10 3.67 -18.91 -4.25
CA PRO A 10 2.50 -18.92 -3.40
C PRO A 10 2.01 -17.49 -3.17
N LEU A 11 0.80 -17.22 -3.68
CA LEU A 11 0.09 -15.98 -3.45
C LEU A 11 -0.57 -16.04 -2.08
N TYR A 12 -0.24 -15.07 -1.23
CA TYR A 12 -0.78 -14.97 0.11
C TYR A 12 -1.77 -13.80 0.21
N PRO A 13 -2.92 -13.96 0.91
CA PRO A 13 -3.88 -12.89 1.14
C PRO A 13 -3.24 -11.59 1.69
N GLU A 14 -2.21 -11.74 2.53
CA GLU A 14 -1.47 -10.64 3.13
C GLU A 14 -0.70 -9.83 2.07
N GLY A 15 -0.11 -10.51 1.09
CA GLY A 15 0.62 -9.88 -0.01
C GLY A 15 -0.31 -9.06 -0.91
N LEU A 16 -1.51 -9.58 -1.20
CA LEU A 16 -2.52 -8.84 -1.95
C LEU A 16 -3.01 -7.60 -1.20
N ARG A 17 -3.28 -7.72 0.12
CA ARG A 17 -3.65 -6.58 0.96
C ARG A 17 -2.55 -5.52 0.98
N HIS A 18 -1.28 -5.96 1.06
CA HIS A 18 -0.13 -5.07 1.04
C HIS A 18 -0.02 -4.32 -0.29
N GLY A 19 -0.01 -5.03 -1.42
CA GLY A 19 0.05 -4.40 -2.74
C GLY A 19 -1.10 -3.41 -2.97
N PHE A 20 -2.32 -3.78 -2.57
CA PHE A 20 -3.49 -2.90 -2.64
C PHE A 20 -3.33 -1.63 -1.79
N ALA A 21 -2.90 -1.77 -0.54
CA ALA A 21 -2.69 -0.64 0.36
C ALA A 21 -1.60 0.32 -0.16
N ILE A 22 -0.46 -0.22 -0.61
CA ILE A 22 0.62 0.58 -1.21
C ILE A 22 0.11 1.34 -2.44
N ALA A 23 -0.58 0.66 -3.36
CA ALA A 23 -1.09 1.29 -4.58
C ALA A 23 -2.06 2.46 -4.30
N LEU A 24 -2.88 2.36 -3.26
CA LEU A 24 -3.80 3.44 -2.87
C LEU A 24 -3.10 4.59 -2.12
N LEU A 25 -1.96 4.35 -1.48
CA LEU A 25 -1.19 5.37 -0.77
C LEU A 25 -0.18 6.09 -1.68
N THR A 26 0.31 5.43 -2.73
CA THR A 26 1.39 5.96 -3.60
C THR A 26 0.96 6.19 -5.05
N GLY A 27 -0.26 5.79 -5.42
CA GLY A 27 -0.78 5.98 -6.77
C GLY A 27 -0.96 7.46 -7.16
N ALA A 28 -1.37 7.71 -8.41
CA ALA A 28 -1.55 9.06 -8.95
C ALA A 28 -2.59 9.92 -8.19
N ARG A 29 -3.49 9.27 -7.44
CA ARG A 29 -4.48 9.93 -6.57
C ARG A 29 -4.44 9.23 -5.21
N PRO A 30 -3.48 9.58 -4.35
CA PRO A 30 -3.31 8.92 -3.06
C PRO A 30 -4.51 9.24 -2.16
N ILE A 31 -4.92 8.27 -1.35
CA ILE A 31 -6.01 8.46 -0.38
C ILE A 31 -5.45 8.71 1.03
N PRO A 32 -6.20 9.41 1.90
CA PRO A 32 -5.83 9.54 3.30
C PRO A 32 -5.74 8.17 4.00
N LEU A 33 -4.77 8.02 4.91
CA LEU A 33 -4.59 6.79 5.69
C LEU A 33 -5.85 6.38 6.47
N THR A 34 -6.63 7.37 6.93
CA THR A 34 -7.92 7.14 7.62
C THR A 34 -8.95 6.48 6.71
N VAL A 35 -9.00 6.86 5.44
CA VAL A 35 -9.89 6.24 4.44
C VAL A 35 -9.42 4.82 4.14
N LEU A 36 -8.11 4.60 4.00
CA LEU A 36 -7.58 3.25 3.82
C LEU A 36 -7.91 2.34 5.01
N ARG A 37 -7.75 2.84 6.25
CA ARG A 37 -8.11 2.12 7.47
C ARG A 37 -9.56 1.63 7.40
N ASP A 38 -10.48 2.52 7.03
CA ASP A 38 -11.91 2.20 6.94
C ASP A 38 -12.21 1.19 5.83
N LEU A 39 -11.56 1.32 4.66
CA LEU A 39 -11.66 0.36 3.56
C LEU A 39 -11.15 -1.03 3.94
N LEU A 40 -10.11 -1.12 4.75
CA LEU A 40 -9.56 -2.38 5.24
C LEU A 40 -10.29 -2.93 6.46
N GLY A 41 -11.24 -2.17 7.04
CA GLY A 41 -11.98 -2.55 8.24
C GLY A 41 -11.11 -2.61 9.51
N HIS A 42 -10.02 -1.84 9.56
CA HIS A 42 -9.12 -1.81 10.71
C HIS A 42 -9.68 -0.92 11.82
N THR A 43 -9.81 -1.46 13.03
CA THR A 43 -10.30 -0.70 14.19
C THR A 43 -9.29 0.35 14.67
N ASP A 44 -8.00 0.06 14.58
CA ASP A 44 -6.91 0.96 14.98
C ASP A 44 -6.13 1.41 13.73
N ILE A 45 -5.85 2.72 13.66
CA ILE A 45 -5.04 3.29 12.59
C ILE A 45 -3.61 2.73 12.60
N LYS A 46 -3.08 2.34 13.77
CA LYS A 46 -1.75 1.73 13.91
C LYS A 46 -1.59 0.44 13.10
N THR A 47 -2.66 -0.34 12.94
CA THR A 47 -2.65 -1.55 12.10
C THR A 47 -2.49 -1.21 10.61
N THR A 48 -2.92 0.00 10.21
CA THR A 48 -2.82 0.50 8.83
C THR A 48 -1.51 1.23 8.59
N GLU A 49 -0.92 1.86 9.61
CA GLU A 49 0.37 2.57 9.54
C GLU A 49 1.53 1.70 9.07
N ILE A 50 1.42 0.37 9.18
CA ILE A 50 2.42 -0.57 8.65
C ILE A 50 2.70 -0.36 7.16
N TYR A 51 1.73 0.16 6.39
CA TYR A 51 1.90 0.43 4.96
C TYR A 51 2.63 1.75 4.67
N LEU A 52 2.94 2.56 5.68
CA LEU A 52 3.70 3.81 5.56
C LEU A 52 5.16 3.66 5.98
N GLN A 53 5.61 2.45 6.31
CA GLN A 53 6.98 2.20 6.80
C GLN A 53 8.03 2.17 5.67
N ALA A 54 7.89 3.04 4.68
CA ALA A 54 8.87 3.22 3.62
C ALA A 54 10.17 3.80 4.18
N VAL A 55 11.30 3.33 3.64
CA VAL A 55 12.65 3.74 4.07
C VAL A 55 13.53 4.09 2.88
N GLY A 56 14.61 4.83 3.13
CA GLY A 56 15.61 5.12 2.11
C GLY A 56 15.07 5.87 0.89
N ARG A 57 15.24 5.28 -0.30
CA ARG A 57 14.83 5.88 -1.58
C ARG A 57 13.30 5.98 -1.69
N GLU A 58 12.58 4.93 -1.35
CA GLU A 58 11.11 4.88 -1.44
C GLU A 58 10.46 6.01 -0.65
N LYS A 59 10.91 6.23 0.60
CA LYS A 59 10.43 7.34 1.43
C LYS A 59 10.67 8.71 0.77
N ARG A 60 11.82 8.89 0.13
CA ARG A 60 12.14 10.15 -0.56
C ARG A 60 11.21 10.34 -1.74
N ASP A 61 11.03 9.31 -2.56
CA ASP A 61 10.19 9.38 -3.75
C ASP A 61 8.74 9.70 -3.36
N MET A 62 8.20 9.07 -2.30
CA MET A 62 6.88 9.39 -1.75
C MET A 62 6.74 10.86 -1.31
N VAL A 63 7.76 11.42 -0.64
CA VAL A 63 7.75 12.82 -0.20
C VAL A 63 7.81 13.76 -1.40
N MET A 64 8.64 13.47 -2.40
CA MET A 64 8.77 14.30 -3.60
C MET A 64 7.47 14.30 -4.41
N GLN A 65 6.84 13.13 -4.59
CA GLN A 65 5.57 13.03 -5.31
C GLN A 65 4.43 13.78 -4.61
N ALA A 66 4.42 13.84 -3.28
CA ALA A 66 3.40 14.57 -2.53
C ALA A 66 3.58 16.10 -2.58
N TRP A 67 4.75 16.58 -3.00
CA TRP A 67 5.08 18.01 -3.04
C TRP A 67 4.76 18.67 -4.39
N GLU A 68 4.66 17.88 -5.46
CA GLU A 68 4.24 18.31 -6.80
C GLU A 68 2.72 18.46 -6.92
#